data_AF-A0A1W9NW27-F1
#
_entry.id   AF-A0A1W9NW27-F1
#
_cell.length_a   1.000
_cell.length_b   1.000
_cell.length_c   1.000
_cell.angle_alpha   90.00
_cell.angle_beta   90.00
_cell.angle_gamma   90.00
#
_symmetry.space_group_name_H-M   'P 1'
#
loop_
_entity.id
_entity.type
_entity.pdbx_description
1 polymer ?
#
loop_
_entity_poly.entity_id
_entity_poly.type
_entity_poly.pdbx_seq_one_letter_code
_entity_poly.pdbx_strand_id
1 'polypeptide(L)'
;MDKNYDQIVMHPIGVIHSPYKESKDIPIQGIFKSNVEAWAELKDEYVKGLKDLDKFSHAIIIYYFHKSQIERIEGKPFLEQDKHGKTSFLDGWISTLKMEILQIKLL
;
A
#
# COMPACT_ATOMS: atom_id res chain seq x y z
N MET A 1 30.58 -0.52 13.33
CA MET A 1 29.91 0.51 12.51
C MET A 1 28.65 0.90 13.25
N ASP A 2 28.62 2.08 13.87
CA ASP A 2 27.38 2.62 14.43
C ASP A 2 26.40 2.84 13.29
N LYS A 3 25.33 2.05 13.26
CA LYS A 3 24.23 2.26 12.32
C LYS A 3 23.34 3.33 12.92
N ASN A 4 23.70 4.59 12.69
CA ASN A 4 22.79 5.68 12.96
C ASN A 4 21.81 5.76 11.78
N TYR A 5 20.56 5.38 12.02
CA TYR A 5 19.51 5.47 11.01
C TYR A 5 18.84 6.83 11.19
N ASP A 6 18.96 7.71 10.20
CA ASP A 6 18.20 8.95 10.19
C ASP A 6 16.69 8.62 10.21
N GLN A 7 15.95 9.26 11.11
CA GLN A 7 14.50 9.09 11.19
C GLN A 7 13.82 9.72 9.97
N ILE A 8 12.90 8.98 9.35
CA ILE A 8 12.07 9.49 8.25
C ILE A 8 10.66 9.72 8.79
N VAL A 9 10.18 10.97 8.68
CA VAL A 9 8.81 11.35 9.05
C VAL A 9 7.97 11.48 7.78
N MET A 10 6.89 10.71 7.69
CA MET A 10 5.97 10.73 6.55
C MET A 10 4.74 11.58 6.86
N HIS A 11 4.37 12.45 5.92
CA HIS A 11 3.14 13.26 6.01
C HIS A 11 2.15 12.80 4.93
N PRO A 12 0.94 12.36 5.29
CA PRO A 12 -0.04 11.90 4.31
C PRO A 12 -0.52 13.07 3.44
N ILE A 13 -0.50 12.83 2.12
CA ILE A 13 -0.94 13.78 1.09
C ILE A 13 -2.43 13.65 0.74
N GLY A 14 -3.08 12.61 1.25
CA GLY A 14 -4.47 12.28 0.96
C GLY A 14 -4.92 10.97 1.57
N VAL A 15 -6.09 10.49 1.14
CA VAL A 15 -6.76 9.27 1.62
C VAL A 15 -7.22 8.43 0.43
N ILE A 16 -7.07 7.11 0.53
CA ILE A 16 -7.60 6.16 -0.46
C ILE A 16 -8.94 5.64 0.02
N HIS A 17 -9.95 5.77 -0.83
CA HIS A 17 -11.27 5.20 -0.64
C HIS A 17 -11.40 3.94 -1.50
N SER A 18 -11.76 2.83 -0.86
CA SER A 18 -11.94 1.54 -1.52
C SER A 18 -13.22 0.86 -1.01
N PRO A 19 -13.80 -0.10 -1.75
CA PRO A 19 -14.98 -0.81 -1.28
C PRO A 19 -14.67 -1.79 -0.14
N TYR A 20 -13.41 -2.01 0.21
CA TYR A 20 -12.99 -2.88 1.30
C TYR A 20 -13.20 -2.20 2.65
N LYS A 21 -14.01 -2.84 3.50
CA LYS A 21 -14.29 -2.34 4.86
C LYS A 21 -13.43 -3.03 5.92
N GLU A 22 -13.12 -4.31 5.69
CA GLU A 22 -12.34 -5.14 6.60
C GLU A 22 -11.04 -5.62 5.95
N SER A 23 -9.98 -5.77 6.75
CA SER A 23 -8.67 -6.22 6.26
C SER A 23 -8.71 -7.58 5.56
N LYS A 24 -9.63 -8.46 5.95
CA LYS A 24 -9.84 -9.79 5.34
C LYS A 24 -10.38 -9.72 3.90
N ASP A 25 -11.02 -8.62 3.53
CA ASP A 25 -11.62 -8.45 2.21
C ASP A 25 -10.62 -7.86 1.20
N ILE A 26 -9.48 -7.36 1.69
CA ILE A 26 -8.41 -6.78 0.88
C ILE A 26 -7.68 -7.92 0.17
N PRO A 27 -7.58 -7.89 -1.17
CA PRO A 27 -6.84 -8.89 -1.91
C PRO A 27 -5.34 -8.79 -1.59
N ILE A 28 -4.66 -9.94 -1.59
CA ILE A 28 -3.20 -10.01 -1.39
C ILE A 28 -2.48 -9.13 -2.42
N GLN A 29 -2.99 -9.10 -3.66
CA GLN A 29 -2.58 -8.12 -4.68
C GLN A 29 -3.82 -7.60 -5.43
N GLY A 30 -3.94 -6.28 -5.58
CA GLY A 30 -5.06 -5.63 -6.27
C GLY A 30 -5.15 -5.98 -7.75
N ILE A 31 -4.03 -6.36 -8.38
CA ILE A 31 -3.98 -6.80 -9.78
C ILE A 31 -4.90 -7.99 -10.08
N PHE A 32 -5.24 -8.81 -9.06
CA PHE A 32 -6.10 -9.97 -9.24
C PHE A 32 -7.60 -9.65 -9.21
N LYS A 33 -7.99 -8.39 -8.98
CA LYS A 33 -9.39 -7.95 -9.03
C LYS A 33 -9.56 -6.77 -9.98
N SER A 34 -9.69 -7.07 -11.27
CA SER A 34 -9.92 -6.10 -12.35
C SER A 34 -11.22 -5.28 -12.23
N ASN A 35 -12.20 -5.75 -11.43
CA ASN A 35 -13.53 -5.15 -11.34
C ASN A 35 -13.73 -4.31 -10.07
N VAL A 36 -12.65 -3.90 -9.40
CA VAL A 36 -12.72 -3.07 -8.20
C VAL A 36 -12.19 -1.68 -8.51
N GLU A 37 -13.06 -0.69 -8.41
CA GLU A 37 -12.68 0.72 -8.48
C GLU A 37 -12.42 1.27 -7.08
N ALA A 38 -11.36 2.06 -6.97
CA ALA A 38 -10.97 2.82 -5.79
C ALA A 38 -10.47 4.19 -6.26
N TRP A 39 -10.55 5.20 -5.40
CA TRP A 39 -10.10 6.55 -5.73
C TRP A 39 -9.27 7.13 -4.59
N ALA A 40 -8.28 7.95 -4.95
CA ALA A 40 -7.47 8.69 -3.99
C ALA A 40 -7.94 10.14 -3.97
N GLU A 41 -8.30 10.62 -2.79
CA GLU A 41 -8.61 12.02 -2.52
C GLU A 41 -7.35 12.69 -1.98
N LEU A 42 -6.87 13.72 -2.67
CA LEU A 42 -5.65 14.43 -2.32
C LEU A 42 -5.97 15.83 -1.80
N LYS A 43 -5.14 16.36 -0.89
CA LYS A 43 -5.28 17.74 -0.43
C LYS A 43 -4.99 18.71 -1.58
N ASP A 44 -5.70 19.84 -1.59
CA ASP A 44 -5.62 20.87 -2.64
C ASP A 44 -4.18 21.34 -2.93
N GLU A 45 -3.34 21.41 -1.90
CA GLU A 45 -1.93 21.83 -2.00
C GLU A 45 -1.09 20.93 -2.93
N TYR A 46 -1.49 19.66 -3.12
CA TYR A 46 -0.80 18.69 -3.96
C TYR A 46 -1.37 18.57 -5.38
N VAL A 47 -2.50 19.22 -5.69
CA VAL A 47 -3.16 19.12 -7.01
C VAL A 47 -2.22 19.52 -8.14
N LYS A 48 -1.39 20.54 -7.93
CA LYS A 48 -0.39 20.99 -8.93
C LYS A 48 0.63 19.90 -9.28
N GLY A 49 0.90 18.97 -8.37
CA GLY A 49 1.81 17.85 -8.60
C GLY A 49 1.23 16.74 -9.48
N LEU A 50 -0.09 16.76 -9.72
CA LEU A 50 -0.78 15.79 -10.59
C LEU A 50 -0.86 16.25 -12.05
N LYS A 51 -0.24 17.39 -12.37
CA LYS A 51 -0.17 17.88 -13.74
C LYS A 51 0.43 16.79 -14.63
N ASP A 52 -0.17 16.59 -15.82
CA ASP A 52 0.24 15.60 -16.80
C ASP A 52 0.05 14.13 -16.40
N LEU A 53 -0.58 13.85 -15.24
CA LEU A 53 -0.84 12.47 -14.81
C LEU A 53 -1.80 11.73 -15.76
N ASP A 54 -2.66 12.45 -16.49
CA ASP A 54 -3.53 11.95 -17.57
C ASP A 54 -2.75 11.33 -18.75
N LYS A 55 -1.46 11.66 -18.91
CA LYS A 55 -0.61 11.11 -19.96
C LYS A 55 -0.05 9.72 -19.62
N PHE A 56 -0.26 9.24 -18.40
CA PHE A 56 0.20 7.93 -17.95
C PHE A 56 -0.98 6.97 -17.81
N SER A 57 -0.76 5.71 -18.17
CA SER A 57 -1.76 4.64 -17.96
C SER A 57 -1.72 4.08 -16.55
N HIS A 58 -0.57 4.15 -15.88
CA HIS A 58 -0.34 3.56 -14.55
C HIS A 58 0.43 4.51 -13.64
N ALA A 59 0.18 4.39 -12.35
CA ALA A 59 0.95 5.05 -11.31
C ALA A 59 1.39 4.06 -10.23
N ILE A 60 2.48 4.40 -9.55
CA ILE A 60 2.88 3.72 -8.31
C ILE A 60 2.27 4.50 -7.15
N ILE A 61 1.46 3.83 -6.34
CA ILE A 61 0.90 4.42 -5.12
C ILE A 61 1.57 3.78 -3.92
N ILE A 62 2.12 4.63 -3.04
CA ILE A 62 2.65 4.25 -1.74
C ILE A 62 1.64 4.72 -0.70
N TYR A 63 1.14 3.79 0.11
CA TYR A 63 0.14 4.09 1.12
C TYR A 63 0.42 3.38 2.44
N TYR A 64 -0.06 4.01 3.51
CA TYR A 64 0.10 3.57 4.89
C TYR A 64 -1.20 2.92 5.39
N PHE A 65 -1.08 1.71 5.91
CA PHE A 65 -2.21 1.01 6.52
C PHE A 65 -2.38 1.44 7.98
N HIS A 66 -3.21 2.46 8.20
CA HIS A 66 -3.44 3.06 9.52
C HIS A 66 -3.99 2.10 10.60
N LYS A 67 -4.54 0.94 10.21
CA LYS A 67 -4.99 -0.10 11.14
C LYS A 67 -3.98 -1.24 11.33
N SER A 68 -2.82 -1.21 10.67
CA SER A 68 -1.77 -2.18 10.90
C SER A 68 -1.09 -1.86 12.24
N GLN A 69 -1.32 -2.72 13.24
CA GLN A 69 -0.86 -2.49 14.61
C GLN A 69 0.44 -3.24 14.93
N ILE A 70 0.93 -4.13 14.05
CA ILE A 70 2.03 -5.04 14.41
C ILE A 70 2.95 -5.31 13.23
N GLU A 71 4.19 -4.82 13.32
CA GLU A 71 5.31 -5.29 12.51
C GLU A 71 5.90 -6.55 13.14
N ARG A 72 5.43 -7.72 12.72
CA ARG A 72 6.05 -8.99 13.14
C ARG A 72 7.28 -9.27 12.28
N ILE A 73 8.44 -9.47 12.90
CA ILE A 73 9.67 -9.82 12.18
C ILE A 73 9.65 -11.31 11.75
N GLU A 74 8.91 -12.14 12.48
CA GLU A 74 8.67 -13.56 12.17
C GLU A 74 7.18 -13.78 11.88
N GLY A 75 6.88 -14.46 10.77
CA GLY A 75 5.52 -14.82 10.39
C GLY A 75 5.47 -16.27 9.91
N LYS A 76 4.32 -16.91 10.06
CA LYS A 76 4.04 -18.23 9.48
C LYS A 76 3.28 -17.98 8.16
N PRO A 77 3.80 -18.40 6.99
CA PRO A 77 3.07 -18.35 5.74
C PRO A 77 1.72 -19.06 5.87
N PHE A 78 0.70 -18.61 5.14
CA PHE A 78 -0.66 -19.18 5.23
C PHE A 78 -0.70 -20.68 4.86
N LEU A 79 0.28 -21.15 4.09
CA LEU A 79 0.34 -22.51 3.53
C LEU A 79 1.37 -23.43 4.19
N GLU A 80 2.17 -22.96 5.15
CA GLU A 80 3.28 -23.75 5.72
C GLU A 80 3.14 -23.94 7.22
N GLN A 81 3.66 -25.05 7.76
CA GLN A 81 3.58 -25.37 9.19
C GLN A 81 4.71 -24.72 10.03
N ASP A 82 5.83 -24.35 9.40
CA ASP A 82 7.02 -23.85 10.08
C ASP A 82 7.21 -22.32 9.95
N LYS A 83 7.84 -21.70 10.95
CA LYS A 83 8.15 -20.26 10.94
C LYS A 83 9.36 -20.02 10.05
N HIS A 84 9.27 -19.10 9.10
CA HIS A 84 10.39 -18.71 8.24
C HIS A 84 10.68 -17.22 8.40
N GLY A 85 11.94 -16.82 8.20
CA GLY A 85 12.31 -15.41 8.15
C GLY A 85 11.61 -14.73 6.98
N LYS A 86 11.09 -13.51 7.18
CA LYS A 86 10.35 -12.79 6.14
C LYS A 86 11.25 -12.44 4.95
N THR A 87 11.11 -13.17 3.86
CA THR A 87 11.69 -12.84 2.54
C THR A 87 10.63 -12.68 1.45
N SER A 88 9.38 -13.08 1.73
CA SER A 88 8.25 -13.04 0.82
C SER A 88 7.34 -11.85 1.12
N PHE A 89 7.26 -10.89 0.19
CA PHE A 89 6.21 -9.86 0.11
C PHE A 89 4.82 -10.45 -0.23
N LEU A 90 4.64 -11.78 -0.13
CA LEU A 90 3.50 -12.53 -0.66
C LEU A 90 2.57 -13.10 0.41
N ASP A 91 2.97 -13.06 1.68
CA ASP A 91 2.09 -13.49 2.76
C ASP A 91 1.25 -12.30 3.20
N GLY A 92 -0.08 -12.48 3.28
CA GLY A 92 -1.13 -11.48 3.56
C GLY A 92 -1.04 -10.73 4.90
N TRP A 93 0.16 -10.46 5.38
CA TRP A 93 0.50 -9.54 6.44
C TRP A 93 0.55 -8.15 5.84
N ILE A 94 -0.40 -7.32 6.24
CA ILE A 94 -0.42 -5.90 5.94
C ILE A 94 0.83 -5.28 6.59
N SER A 95 1.93 -5.19 5.84
CA SER A 95 3.04 -4.32 6.21
C SER A 95 2.49 -2.92 6.38
N THR A 96 3.02 -2.19 7.35
CA THR A 96 2.59 -0.82 7.67
C THR A 96 2.55 0.08 6.42
N LEU A 97 3.48 -0.13 5.49
CA LEU A 97 3.56 0.52 4.19
C LEU A 97 3.32 -0.50 3.07
N LYS A 98 2.55 -0.14 2.04
CA LYS A 98 2.41 -0.91 0.80
C LYS A 98 2.64 -0.04 -0.42
N MET A 99 3.28 -0.65 -1.41
CA MET A 99 3.51 -0.08 -2.73
C MET A 99 2.77 -0.93 -3.75
N GLU A 100 2.05 -0.28 -4.66
CA GLU A 100 1.25 -0.97 -5.65
C GLU A 100 1.25 -0.20 -6.98
N ILE A 101 1.36 -0.93 -8.09
CA ILE A 101 1.21 -0.38 -9.44
C ILE A 101 -0.26 -0.50 -9.81
N LEU A 102 -0.90 0.64 -10.09
CA LEU A 102 -2.32 0.69 -10.38
C LEU A 102 -2.57 1.43 -11.70
N GLN A 103 -3.54 0.93 -12.47
CA GLN A 103 -4.08 1.69 -13.59
C GLN A 103 -4.85 2.89 -13.05
N ILE A 104 -4.65 4.05 -13.65
CA ILE A 104 -5.22 5.32 -13.16
C ILE A 104 -6.17 5.94 -14.17
N LYS A 105 -7.17 6.65 -13.65
CA LYS A 105 -8.08 7.50 -14.41
C LYS A 105 -8.38 8.72 -13.56
N LEU A 106 -8.15 9.91 -14.10
CA LEU A 106 -8.53 11.16 -13.44
C LEU A 106 -10.04 11.39 -13.64
N LEU A 107 -10.72 11.82 -12.58
CA LEU A 107 -12.14 12.15 -12.54
C LEU A 107 -12.35 13.66 -12.50
#